data_AF-A0A952NNE8-F1
#
_entry.id   AF-A0A952NNE8-F1
#
_cell.length_a   1.000
_cell.length_b   1.000
_cell.length_c   1.000
_cell.angle_alpha   90.00
_cell.angle_beta   90.00
_cell.angle_gamma   90.00
#
_symmetry.space_group_name_H-M   'P 1'
#
loop_
_entity.id
_entity.type
_entity.pdbx_description
1 polymer ?
#
loop_
_entity_poly.entity_id
_entity_poly.type
_entity_poly.pdbx_seq_one_letter_code
_entity_poly.pdbx_strand_id
1 'polypeptide(L)'
;MSNQLKLAHTLKALMDAHGPKGIKVSELARVTGVPQATISGYLAGSGAGVNKPTHIRTLAKFFGVSMEYLLFGEDDREPTLSEIAKEELFEGWLHVTINKAIKGRRK
;
A
#
# COMPACT_ATOMS: atom_id res chain seq x y z
N MET A 1 -18.10 -8.71 6.31
CA MET A 1 -17.46 -7.41 6.01
C MET A 1 -17.69 -7.13 4.52
N SER A 2 -18.15 -5.93 4.19
CA SER A 2 -18.49 -5.55 2.81
C SER A 2 -17.20 -5.22 2.06
N ASN A 3 -16.77 -6.09 1.14
CA ASN A 3 -15.60 -5.88 0.26
C ASN A 3 -15.95 -4.82 -0.82
N GLN A 4 -16.17 -3.58 -0.37
CA GLN A 4 -16.59 -2.48 -1.21
C GLN A 4 -15.35 -1.75 -1.75
N LEU A 5 -15.33 -1.53 -3.07
CA LEU A 5 -14.29 -0.74 -3.71
C LEU A 5 -14.28 0.70 -3.17
N LYS A 6 -13.14 1.14 -2.65
CA LYS A 6 -12.90 2.50 -2.11
C LYS A 6 -11.89 3.32 -2.92
N LEU A 7 -11.57 2.89 -4.14
CA LEU A 7 -10.57 3.52 -5.02
C LEU A 7 -10.68 5.04 -5.09
N ALA A 8 -11.88 5.60 -5.28
CA ALA A 8 -12.09 7.04 -5.39
C ALA A 8 -11.58 7.79 -4.14
N HIS A 9 -11.92 7.25 -2.96
CA HIS A 9 -11.54 7.81 -1.68
C HIS A 9 -10.05 7.68 -1.44
N THR A 10 -9.49 6.47 -1.58
CA THR A 10 -8.07 6.22 -1.33
C THR A 10 -7.17 6.98 -2.29
N LEU A 11 -7.50 6.99 -3.59
CA LEU A 11 -6.74 7.73 -4.59
C LEU A 11 -6.75 9.23 -4.31
N LYS A 12 -7.90 9.79 -3.90
CA LYS A 12 -7.99 11.19 -3.50
C LYS A 12 -7.08 11.49 -2.30
N ALA A 13 -7.16 10.67 -1.25
CA ALA A 13 -6.34 10.85 -0.05
C ALA A 13 -4.83 10.80 -0.37
N LEU A 14 -4.41 9.83 -1.19
CA LEU A 14 -3.02 9.72 -1.64
C LEU A 14 -2.57 10.92 -2.48
N MET A 15 -3.46 11.45 -3.34
CA MET A 15 -3.16 12.63 -4.13
C MET A 15 -3.00 13.88 -3.24
N ASP A 16 -3.87 14.06 -2.26
CA ASP A 16 -3.85 15.21 -1.34
C ASP A 16 -2.62 15.14 -0.40
N ALA A 17 -2.21 13.93 0.02
CA ALA A 17 -1.03 13.71 0.85
C ALA A 17 0.30 13.80 0.08
N HIS A 18 0.28 13.85 -1.25
CA HIS A 18 1.49 13.87 -2.07
C HIS A 18 2.17 15.26 -2.06
N GLY A 19 2.94 15.52 -1.01
CA GLY A 19 3.65 16.77 -0.80
C GLY A 19 2.76 17.89 -0.25
N PRO A 20 3.31 19.10 -0.01
CA PRO A 20 2.63 20.17 0.73
C PRO A 20 1.42 20.79 0.00
N LYS A 21 1.23 20.51 -1.29
CA LYS A 21 0.10 21.03 -2.10
C LYS A 21 -0.73 19.92 -2.75
N GLY A 22 -0.42 18.65 -2.46
CA GLY A 22 -0.92 17.49 -3.20
C GLY A 22 -0.50 17.48 -4.68
N ILE A 23 -0.84 16.39 -5.36
CA ILE A 23 -0.64 16.22 -6.80
C ILE A 23 -1.96 16.38 -7.56
N LYS A 24 -1.94 17.16 -8.64
CA LYS A 24 -3.12 17.36 -9.52
C LYS A 24 -3.28 16.19 -10.48
N VAL A 25 -4.51 15.93 -10.94
CA VAL A 25 -4.83 14.86 -11.92
C VAL A 25 -3.98 14.97 -13.19
N SER A 26 -3.80 16.17 -13.73
CA SER A 26 -3.01 16.41 -14.94
C SER A 26 -1.53 16.05 -14.76
N GLU A 27 -0.97 16.38 -13.60
CA GLU A 27 0.41 16.06 -13.26
C GLU A 27 0.58 14.56 -13.01
N LEU A 28 -0.34 13.95 -12.26
CA LEU A 28 -0.37 12.51 -12.04
C LEU A 28 -0.47 11.74 -13.37
N ALA A 29 -1.30 12.20 -14.30
CA ALA A 29 -1.40 11.61 -15.63
C ALA A 29 -0.07 11.70 -16.40
N ARG A 30 0.58 12.87 -16.35
CA ARG A 30 1.86 13.12 -17.02
C ARG A 30 2.98 12.21 -16.49
N VAL A 31 3.09 12.07 -15.17
CA VAL A 31 4.19 11.31 -14.55
C VAL A 31 3.95 9.80 -14.56
N THR A 32 2.70 9.34 -14.51
CA THR A 32 2.37 7.89 -14.47
C THR A 32 2.05 7.31 -15.85
N GLY A 33 1.78 8.16 -16.84
CA GLY A 33 1.29 7.74 -18.16
C GLY A 33 -0.15 7.21 -18.17
N VAL A 34 -0.85 7.21 -17.03
CA VAL A 34 -2.26 6.84 -16.97
C VAL A 34 -3.10 8.01 -17.51
N PRO A 35 -4.02 7.78 -18.47
CA PRO A 35 -4.78 8.87 -19.06
C PRO A 35 -5.57 9.68 -18.03
N GLN A 36 -5.57 11.01 -18.18
CA GLN A 36 -6.25 11.92 -17.26
C GLN A 36 -7.75 11.59 -17.10
N ALA A 37 -8.43 11.27 -18.20
CA ALA A 37 -9.85 10.87 -18.18
C ALA A 37 -10.08 9.60 -17.35
N THR A 38 -9.13 8.67 -17.36
CA THR A 38 -9.18 7.45 -16.56
C THR A 38 -9.05 7.77 -15.08
N ILE A 39 -8.07 8.60 -14.68
CA ILE A 39 -7.89 9.02 -13.28
C ILE A 39 -9.13 9.79 -12.78
N SER A 40 -9.68 10.70 -13.58
CA SER A 40 -10.92 11.41 -13.24
C SER A 40 -12.10 10.45 -13.07
N GLY A 41 -12.21 9.42 -13.92
CA GLY A 41 -13.21 8.37 -13.78
C GLY A 41 -13.07 7.57 -12.47
N TYR A 42 -11.84 7.33 -12.01
CA TYR A 42 -11.57 6.66 -10.73
C TYR A 42 -12.06 7.51 -9.57
N LEU A 43 -11.78 8.81 -9.61
CA LEU A 43 -12.21 9.77 -8.58
C LEU A 43 -13.73 10.00 -8.57
N ALA A 44 -14.41 9.81 -9.70
CA ALA A 44 -15.86 9.91 -9.79
C ALA A 44 -16.60 8.68 -9.23
N GLY A 45 -15.89 7.60 -8.88
CA GLY A 45 -16.49 6.40 -8.28
C GLY A 45 -17.36 5.56 -9.23
N SER A 46 -17.24 5.76 -10.54
CA SER A 46 -18.15 5.16 -11.53
C SER A 46 -17.99 3.64 -11.74
N GLY A 47 -17.07 2.96 -11.02
CA GLY A 47 -16.83 1.51 -11.11
C GLY A 47 -16.22 1.03 -12.43
N ALA A 48 -16.55 1.68 -13.55
CA ALA A 48 -16.09 1.42 -14.91
C ALA A 48 -14.57 1.67 -15.11
N GLY A 49 -13.89 2.22 -14.11
CA GLY A 49 -12.48 2.54 -14.18
C GLY A 49 -11.53 1.37 -13.91
N VAL A 50 -11.93 0.38 -13.12
CA VAL A 50 -11.04 -0.70 -12.67
C VAL A 50 -10.78 -1.76 -13.76
N ASN A 51 -11.24 -1.51 -14.99
CA ASN A 51 -11.12 -2.41 -16.13
C ASN A 51 -9.67 -2.64 -16.60
N LYS A 52 -8.69 -1.89 -16.08
CA LYS A 52 -7.27 -2.01 -16.43
C LYS A 52 -6.41 -2.15 -15.19
N PRO A 53 -6.15 -3.38 -14.71
CA PRO A 53 -5.28 -3.65 -13.56
C PRO A 53 -3.88 -3.06 -13.69
N THR A 54 -3.37 -2.90 -14.91
CA THR A 54 -2.08 -2.25 -15.18
C THR A 54 -2.04 -0.80 -14.71
N HIS A 55 -3.11 -0.03 -14.91
CA HIS A 55 -3.18 1.35 -14.43
C HIS A 55 -3.19 1.42 -12.90
N ILE A 56 -3.98 0.54 -12.26
CA ILE A 56 -4.03 0.43 -10.79
C ILE A 56 -2.64 0.10 -10.25
N ARG A 57 -1.95 -0.88 -10.85
CA ARG A 57 -0.57 -1.24 -10.48
C ARG A 57 0.40 -0.07 -10.64
N THR A 58 0.29 0.70 -11.72
CA THR A 58 1.14 1.87 -11.96
C THR A 58 0.90 2.96 -10.92
N LEU A 59 -0.36 3.27 -10.61
CA LEU A 59 -0.72 4.24 -9.58
C LEU A 59 -0.25 3.79 -8.19
N ALA A 60 -0.48 2.53 -7.83
CA ALA A 60 -0.04 1.95 -6.56
C ALA A 60 1.48 2.07 -6.39
N LYS A 61 2.25 1.72 -7.44
CA LYS A 61 3.71 1.91 -7.46
C LYS A 61 4.13 3.36 -7.31
N PHE A 62 3.47 4.29 -8.00
CA PHE A 62 3.78 5.71 -7.92
C PHE A 62 3.62 6.25 -6.48
N PHE A 63 2.56 5.82 -5.78
CA PHE A 63 2.31 6.23 -4.40
C PHE A 63 3.01 5.35 -3.34
N GLY A 64 3.73 4.31 -3.74
CA GLY A 64 4.44 3.42 -2.80
C GLY A 64 3.52 2.53 -1.96
N VAL A 65 2.29 2.26 -2.42
CA VAL A 65 1.29 1.44 -1.71
C VAL A 65 1.00 0.13 -2.44
N SER A 66 0.31 -0.80 -1.79
CA SER A 66 -0.19 -2.01 -2.44
C SER A 66 -1.40 -1.71 -3.34
N MET A 67 -1.67 -2.60 -4.31
CA MET A 67 -2.89 -2.50 -5.11
C MET A 67 -4.14 -2.68 -4.25
N GLU A 68 -4.10 -3.59 -3.27
CA GLU A 68 -5.16 -3.83 -2.30
C GLU A 68 -5.51 -2.56 -1.53
N TYR A 69 -4.49 -1.89 -0.98
CA TYR A 69 -4.67 -0.62 -0.27
C TYR A 69 -5.31 0.42 -1.18
N LEU A 70 -4.78 0.59 -2.39
CA LEU A 70 -5.33 1.55 -3.35
C LEU A 70 -6.80 1.27 -3.69
N LEU A 71 -7.21 0.00 -3.79
CA LEU A 71 -8.56 -0.40 -4.19
C LEU A 71 -9.56 -0.42 -3.04
N PHE A 72 -9.16 -0.87 -1.85
CA PHE A 72 -10.05 -1.18 -0.73
C PHE A 72 -9.77 -0.33 0.53
N GLY A 73 -8.63 0.37 0.56
CA GLY A 73 -8.18 1.15 1.72
C GLY A 73 -7.68 0.28 2.87
N GLU A 74 -7.48 -1.01 2.63
CA GLU A 74 -7.00 -1.99 3.62
C GLU A 74 -5.53 -2.29 3.33
N ASP A 75 -4.65 -2.06 4.31
CA ASP A 75 -3.25 -2.44 4.22
C ASP A 75 -3.06 -3.82 4.87
N ASP A 76 -3.32 -4.87 4.11
CA ASP A 76 -3.12 -6.26 4.53
C ASP A 76 -1.64 -6.68 4.46
N ARG A 77 -0.71 -5.73 4.34
CA ARG A 77 0.72 -6.04 4.43
C ARG A 77 1.06 -6.31 5.89
N GLU A 78 1.78 -7.41 6.11
CA GLU A 78 2.46 -7.66 7.37
C GLU A 78 3.29 -6.42 7.75
N PRO A 79 3.10 -5.86 8.96
CA PRO A 79 3.84 -4.68 9.38
C PRO A 79 5.34 -4.98 9.36
N THR A 80 6.12 -4.04 8.87
CA THR A 80 7.58 -4.15 8.91
C THR A 80 8.08 -4.08 10.36
N LEU A 81 9.24 -4.66 10.66
CA LEU A 81 9.85 -4.58 12.01
C LEU A 81 9.98 -3.14 12.54
N SER A 82 10.07 -2.15 11.65
CA SER A 82 10.10 -0.72 11.98
C SER A 82 8.73 -0.12 12.32
N GLU A 83 7.64 -0.71 11.87
CA GLU A 83 6.26 -0.26 12.11
C GLU A 83 5.62 -0.97 13.32
N ILE A 84 6.24 -2.05 13.80
CA ILE A 84 5.79 -2.76 15.00
C ILE A 84 6.16 -1.91 16.23
N ALA A 85 5.14 -1.52 16.99
CA ALA A 85 5.33 -0.88 18.29
C ALA A 85 6.01 -1.86 19.26
N LYS A 86 6.94 -1.35 20.06
CA LYS A 86 7.53 -2.14 21.15
C LYS A 86 6.55 -2.17 22.31
N GLU A 87 6.07 -3.36 22.65
CA GLU A 87 5.41 -3.62 23.93
C GLU A 87 6.48 -4.02 24.95
N GLU A 88 6.39 -3.48 26.16
CA GLU A 88 7.27 -3.89 27.25
C GLU A 88 6.93 -5.32 27.67
N LEU A 89 7.74 -6.28 27.24
CA LEU A 89 7.49 -7.71 27.47
C LEU A 89 8.05 -8.19 28.83
N PHE A 90 9.16 -7.61 29.27
CA PHE A 90 9.89 -8.04 30.47
C PHE A 90 10.89 -6.98 30.94
N GLU A 91 10.99 -6.79 32.26
CA GLU A 91 12.02 -6.00 32.93
C GLU A 91 12.78 -6.90 33.93
N GLY A 92 14.10 -7.06 33.73
CA GLY A 92 14.96 -7.88 34.60
C GLY A 92 16.15 -8.53 33.89
N TRP A 93 16.85 -9.44 34.57
CA TRP A 93 17.97 -10.20 33.99
C TRP A 93 17.49 -11.37 33.13
N LEU A 94 17.91 -11.39 31.87
CA LEU A 94 17.57 -12.44 30.91
C LEU A 94 18.85 -13.02 30.27
N HIS A 95 19.04 -14.33 30.38
CA HIS A 95 20.07 -15.07 29.64
C HIS A 95 19.40 -15.94 28.56
N VAL A 96 19.59 -15.60 27.28
CA VAL A 96 19.01 -16.31 26.14
C VAL A 96 20.13 -16.75 25.19
N THR A 97 20.06 -18.01 24.74
CA THR A 97 20.92 -18.54 23.67
C THR A 97 20.06 -18.98 22.49
N ILE A 98 20.31 -18.42 21.30
CA ILE A 98 19.60 -18.78 20.06
C ILE A 98 20.59 -19.50 19.14
N ASN A 99 20.23 -20.71 18.71
CA ASN A 99 21.05 -21.52 17.81
C ASN A 99 20.33 -21.77 16.49
N LYS A 100 21.03 -21.62 15.37
CA LYS A 100 20.51 -21.98 14.05
C LYS A 100 20.62 -23.49 13.84
N ALA A 101 19.51 -24.14 13.51
CA ALA A 101 19.53 -25.55 13.13
C ALA A 101 20.35 -25.74 11.83
N ILE A 102 21.31 -26.65 11.87
CA ILE A 102 22.08 -27.09 10.70
C ILE A 102 21.76 -28.57 10.45
N LYS A 103 21.64 -28.97 9.17
CA LYS A 103 21.51 -30.39 8.82
C LYS A 103 22.77 -31.12 9.27
N GLY A 104 22.65 -31.98 10.28
CA GLY A 104 23.73 -32.86 10.69
C GLY A 104 24.07 -33.85 9.57
N ARG A 105 25.37 -34.04 9.30
CA ARG A 105 25.84 -35.20 8.54
C ARG A 105 25.42 -36.44 9.33
N ARG A 106 24.46 -37.22 8.82
CA ARG A 106 24.16 -38.56 9.37
C ARG A 106 25.48 -39.35 9.32
N LYS A 107 25.95 -39.80 10.48
CA LYS A 107 27.02 -40.81 10.55
C LYS A 107 26.50 -42.13 10.01
#